data_AF-A0A7W6TPW4-F1
#
_entry.id   AF-A0A7W6TPW4-F1
#
_cell.length_a   1.000
_cell.length_b   1.000
_cell.length_c   1.000
_cell.angle_alpha   90.00
_cell.angle_beta   90.00
_cell.angle_gamma   90.00
#
_symmetry.space_group_name_H-M   'P 1'
#
loop_
_entity.id
_entity.type
_entity.pdbx_description
1 polymer ?
#
loop_
_entity_poly.entity_id
_entity_poly.type
_entity_poly.pdbx_seq_one_letter_code
_entity_poly.pdbx_strand_id
1 'polypeptide(L)' 'MFDAFSDGGSDSNFTAPHTATLDGLGVDGKGAHTRYEQLYISSIEPRARLLYRLCQTLR' A
#
# COMPACT_ATOMS: atom_id res chain seq x y z
N MET A 1 9.68 13.99 11.04
CA MET A 1 9.28 12.58 11.14
C MET A 1 7.76 12.58 11.13
N PHE A 2 7.17 12.44 9.94
CA PHE A 2 5.71 12.39 9.74
C PHE A 2 5.35 10.92 9.62
N ASP A 3 4.84 10.33 10.70
CA ASP A 3 4.24 9.01 10.63
C ASP A 3 2.90 9.13 9.89
N ALA A 4 2.86 8.59 8.67
CA ALA A 4 1.66 8.49 7.87
C ALA A 4 0.76 7.38 8.45
N PHE A 5 0.07 7.69 9.55
CA PHE A 5 -0.99 6.83 10.07
C PHE A 5 -2.19 6.91 9.12
N SER A 6 -2.26 5.99 8.16
CA SER A 6 -3.55 5.65 7.56
C SER A 6 -4.32 4.82 8.58
N ASP A 7 -5.52 5.24 8.94
CA ASP A 7 -6.44 4.61 9.91
C ASP A 7 -7.00 3.23 9.45
N GLY A 8 -6.27 2.53 8.59
CA GLY A 8 -6.55 1.16 8.20
C GLY A 8 -5.62 0.24 8.98
N GLY A 9 -6.14 -0.48 9.96
CA GLY A 9 -5.35 -1.47 10.70
C GLY A 9 -4.79 -2.51 9.74
N SER A 10 -3.51 -2.38 9.39
CA SER A 10 -2.79 -3.29 8.53
C SER A 10 -1.75 -4.09 9.31
N ASP A 11 -1.32 -5.22 8.75
CA ASP A 11 -0.32 -6.09 9.37
C ASP A 11 1.07 -5.42 9.49
N SER A 12 1.25 -4.26 8.86
CA SER A 12 2.43 -3.40 9.01
C SER A 12 2.71 -3.03 10.46
N ASN A 13 1.67 -2.92 11.29
CA ASN A 13 1.84 -2.62 12.72
C ASN A 13 2.65 -3.71 13.45
N PHE A 14 2.63 -4.95 12.99
CA PHE A 14 3.45 -6.03 13.56
C PHE A 14 4.90 -5.99 13.07
N THR A 15 5.15 -5.56 11.83
CA THR A 15 6.49 -5.58 11.24
C THR A 15 7.26 -4.27 11.45
N ALA A 16 6.58 -3.13 11.58
CA ALA A 16 7.18 -1.81 11.74
C ALA A 16 8.13 -1.69 12.95
N PRO A 17 7.88 -2.32 14.11
CA PRO A 17 8.83 -2.31 15.22
C PRO A 17 10.13 -3.08 14.94
N HIS A 18 10.15 -3.98 13.95
CA HIS A 18 11.25 -4.90 13.68
C HIS A 18 12.07 -4.50 12.45
N THR A 19 11.44 -3.85 11.46
CA THR A 19 12.10 -3.40 10.24
C THR A 19 11.33 -2.27 9.58
N ALA A 20 12.01 -1.45 8.78
CA ALA A 20 11.37 -0.40 7.98
C ALA A 20 10.29 -1.04 7.09
N THR A 21 9.03 -0.68 7.35
CA THR A 21 7.87 -1.26 6.66
C THR A 21 7.17 -0.19 5.83
N LEU A 22 6.91 -0.51 4.56
CA LEU A 22 6.05 0.27 3.68
C LEU A 22 4.73 -0.48 3.49
N ASP A 23 3.62 0.23 3.57
CA ASP A 23 2.27 -0.33 3.46
C ASP A 23 1.35 0.58 2.62
N GLY A 24 0.18 0.06 2.21
CA GLY A 24 -0.79 0.81 1.40
C GLY A 24 -0.33 1.05 -0.03
N LEU A 25 0.58 0.22 -0.55
CA LEU A 25 1.13 0.35 -1.91
C LEU A 25 0.26 -0.28 -3.00
N GLY A 26 -0.92 -0.80 -2.64
CA GLY A 26 -1.89 -1.40 -3.55
C GLY A 26 -2.53 -0.41 -4.52
N VAL A 27 -3.46 -0.93 -5.32
CA VAL A 27 -4.26 -0.15 -6.28
C VAL A 27 -5.14 0.89 -5.58
N ASP A 28 -5.36 2.01 -6.26
CA ASP A 28 -6.26 3.03 -5.77
C ASP A 28 -7.71 2.59 -5.97
N GLY A 29 -8.58 3.02 -5.07
CA GLY A 29 -9.98 2.61 -5.07
C GLY A 29 -10.87 3.46 -4.18
N LYS A 30 -12.11 3.02 -4.01
CA LYS A 30 -13.13 3.66 -3.17
C LYS A 30 -14.00 2.63 -2.50
N GLY A 31 -14.59 3.02 -1.37
CA GLY A 31 -15.56 2.19 -0.65
C GLY A 31 -14.96 0.90 -0.12
N ALA A 32 -13.69 0.91 0.29
CA ALA A 32 -13.05 -0.22 0.96
C ALA A 32 -13.92 -0.69 2.13
N HIS A 33 -14.11 -2.00 2.25
CA HIS A 33 -14.98 -2.62 3.27
C HIS A 33 -16.48 -2.30 3.13
N THR A 34 -16.94 -1.98 1.91
CA THR A 34 -18.38 -1.75 1.63
C THR A 34 -18.86 -2.64 0.48
N ARG A 35 -20.19 -2.69 0.26
CA ARG A 35 -20.78 -3.38 -0.91
C ARG A 35 -20.45 -2.71 -2.25
N TYR A 36 -19.93 -1.48 -2.23
CA TYR A 36 -19.56 -0.69 -3.41
C TYR A 36 -18.05 -0.55 -3.53
N GLU A 37 -17.31 -1.53 -3.00
CA GLU A 37 -15.87 -1.59 -3.12
C GLU A 37 -15.45 -1.68 -4.59
N GLN A 38 -14.52 -0.80 -4.96
CA GLN A 38 -14.07 -0.65 -6.34
C GLN A 38 -12.59 -0.24 -6.37
N LEU A 39 -11.94 -0.60 -7.47
CA LEU A 39 -10.59 -0.14 -7.81
C LEU A 39 -10.61 0.65 -9.11
N TYR A 40 -9.60 1.50 -9.32
CA TYR A 40 -9.38 2.17 -10.58
C TYR A 40 -8.44 1.35 -11.47
N ILE A 41 -8.90 0.94 -12.65
CA ILE A 41 -8.09 0.19 -13.61
C ILE A 41 -6.84 0.98 -14.01
N SER A 42 -6.96 2.30 -14.17
CA SER A 42 -5.84 3.19 -14.47
C SER A 42 -4.74 3.20 -13.39
N SER A 43 -5.04 2.76 -12.16
CA SER A 43 -4.04 2.70 -11.08
C SER A 43 -3.21 1.41 -11.10
N ILE A 44 -3.63 0.36 -11.81
CA ILE A 44 -2.97 -0.95 -11.79
C ILE A 44 -1.55 -0.87 -12.34
N GLU A 45 -1.40 -0.33 -13.55
CA GLU A 45 -0.13 -0.24 -14.25
C GLU A 45 0.94 0.59 -13.49
N PRO A 46 0.65 1.80 -13.00
CA PRO A 46 1.64 2.57 -12.25
C PRO A 46 2.00 1.91 -10.90
N ARG A 47 1.05 1.25 -10.22
CA ARG A 47 1.31 0.57 -8.93
C ARG A 47 2.15 -0.69 -9.10
N ALA A 48 1.87 -1.49 -10.14
CA ALA A 48 2.69 -2.65 -10.48
C ALA A 48 4.14 -2.23 -10.82
N ARG A 49 4.30 -1.16 -11.60
CA ARG A 49 5.62 -0.61 -11.93
C ARG A 49 6.37 -0.11 -10.69
N LEU A 50 5.68 0.54 -9.76
CA LEU A 50 6.25 0.98 -8.49
C LEU A 50 6.81 -0.22 -7.70
N LEU A 51 5.99 -1.24 -7.46
CA LEU A 51 6.39 -2.45 -6.73
C LEU A 51 7.58 -3.14 -7.38
N TYR A 52 7.54 -3.29 -8.72
CA TYR A 52 8.67 -3.84 -9.47
C TYR A 52 9.97 -3.06 -9.23
N ARG A 53 9.92 -1.72 -9.26
CA ARG A 53 11.10 -0.89 -9.05
C ARG A 53 11.60 -0.96 -7.62
N LEU A 54 10.71 -1.02 -6.62
CA LEU A 54 11.10 -1.22 -5.23
C LEU A 54 11.88 -2.52 -5.05
N CYS A 55 11.40 -3.65 -5.61
CA CYS A 55 12.11 -4.93 -5.56
C CYS A 55 13.46 -4.90 -6.29
N GLN A 56 13.63 -4.05 -7.30
CA GLN A 56 14.92 -3.91 -8.01
C GLN A 56 15.93 -3.07 -7.21
N THR A 57 15.46 -2.04 -6.51
CA THR A 57 16.33 -1.06 -5.84
C THR A 57 16.62 -1.40 -4.39
N LEU A 58 15.68 -2.04 -3.70
CA LEU A 58 15.83 -2.51 -2.33
C LEU A 58 16.41 -3.92 -2.40
N ARG A 59 17.72 -4.02 -2.19
CA ARG A 59 18.46 -5.29 -2.08
C ARG A 59 18.99 -5.44 -0.68
#